data_AF-A0A7V7JME8-F1
#
_entry.id   AF-A0A7V7JME8-F1
#
_cell.length_a   1.000
_cell.length_b   1.000
_cell.length_c   1.000
_cell.angle_alpha   90.00
_cell.angle_beta   90.00
_cell.angle_gamma   90.00
#
_symmetry.space_group_name_H-M   'P 1'
#
loop_
_entity.id
_entity.type
_entity.pdbx_description
1 polymer ?
#
loop_
_entity_poly.entity_id
_entity_poly.type
_entity_poly.pdbx_seq_one_letter_code
_entity_poly.pdbx_strand_id
1 'polypeptide(L)'
;MNARRIAAISLIFVLACAGWWILGASTAIRSTGLHGRLGAHVEKLWGIPLAQQAPSLTVEIPGSKRVRSIMPTKNDIRVALNTEYRKKGLIWFPTYTCDFDGAYTISNAEQVAQKVRIHFSFPAQDGTYDEFAAWIDDRKLLFAVDTAEGLGEIIELAPGQSKDFRVTYKTRGVREWRYKMDPSVARVQNFSLVVQTGFRDVDYPEGCLSPMSVEEAEDGLILRWQATDLITKEDIGVTIPEKLNPGPLVSRITFFAPVCLVFFFVLIGAINILYKASIHPMHYLFVAAGFFGFHLLLAYMAGIVNIHVAFVTSAAVSVVLVTSYLSAALRGEFPWKVAAAGQLFFLVLFSYSFFLKGKTGITVAIGSVVTLAVLMKVTAHVDWQDVFSRRILKPAPPPPPLGTANAVAVESPENA
;
A
#
# COMPACT_ATOMS: atom_id res chain seq x y z
N MET A 1 -30.21 23.03 20.13
CA MET A 1 -28.76 23.26 19.92
C MET A 1 -28.59 24.68 19.40
N ASN A 2 -27.86 25.57 20.09
CA ASN A 2 -27.75 26.98 19.70
C ASN A 2 -26.64 27.17 18.63
N ALA A 3 -26.82 28.09 17.68
CA ALA A 3 -25.87 28.36 16.58
C ALA A 3 -24.43 28.59 17.06
N ARG A 4 -24.24 29.25 18.22
CA ARG A 4 -22.92 29.44 18.84
C ARG A 4 -22.23 28.13 19.23
N ARG A 5 -23.00 27.12 19.69
CA ARG A 5 -22.44 25.80 20.03
C ARG A 5 -22.03 25.03 18.77
N ILE A 6 -22.84 25.12 17.71
CA ILE A 6 -22.52 24.50 16.41
C ILE A 6 -21.23 25.11 15.86
N ALA A 7 -21.12 26.44 15.86
CA ALA A 7 -19.90 27.13 15.43
C ALA A 7 -18.66 26.71 16.26
N ALA A 8 -18.81 26.57 17.58
CA ALA A 8 -17.72 26.10 18.44
C ALA A 8 -17.29 24.66 18.13
N ILE A 9 -18.24 23.74 17.92
CA ILE A 9 -17.94 22.34 17.56
C ILE A 9 -17.28 22.27 16.17
N SER A 10 -17.77 23.05 15.21
CA SER A 10 -17.17 23.15 13.88
C SER A 10 -15.74 23.69 13.93
N LEU A 11 -15.47 24.70 14.77
CA LEU A 11 -14.11 25.22 14.97
C LEU A 11 -13.17 24.17 15.57
N ILE A 12 -13.64 23.43 16.59
CA ILE A 12 -12.88 22.32 17.19
C ILE A 12 -12.57 21.25 16.13
N PHE A 13 -13.56 20.91 15.30
CA PHE A 13 -13.38 19.94 14.23
C PHE A 13 -12.32 20.42 13.22
N VAL A 14 -12.38 21.66 12.76
CA VAL A 14 -11.39 22.25 11.84
C VAL A 14 -9.98 22.24 12.45
N LEU A 15 -9.85 22.60 13.72
CA LEU A 15 -8.57 22.58 14.43
C LEU A 15 -8.00 21.16 14.56
N ALA A 16 -8.85 20.18 14.88
CA ALA A 16 -8.44 18.78 14.92
C ALA A 16 -8.00 18.28 13.53
N CYS A 17 -8.74 18.63 12.47
CA CYS A 17 -8.38 18.33 11.09
C CYS A 17 -7.00 18.88 10.72
N ALA A 18 -6.67 20.12 11.12
CA ALA A 18 -5.36 20.70 10.89
C ALA A 18 -4.25 19.87 11.59
N GLY A 19 -4.49 19.43 12.83
CA GLY A 19 -3.58 18.54 13.55
C GLY A 19 -3.32 17.22 12.82
N TRP A 20 -4.37 16.55 12.34
CA TRP A 20 -4.22 15.32 11.54
C TRP A 20 -3.56 15.56 10.19
N TRP A 21 -3.81 16.70 9.55
CA TRP A 21 -3.13 17.07 8.32
C TRP A 21 -1.62 17.20 8.54
N ILE A 22 -1.20 17.89 9.60
CA ILE A 22 0.23 18.04 9.96
C ILE A 22 0.85 16.68 10.30
N LEU A 23 0.18 15.85 11.12
CA LEU A 23 0.67 14.52 11.49
C LEU A 23 0.74 13.57 10.27
N GLY A 24 -0.28 13.60 9.41
CA GLY A 24 -0.37 12.81 8.19
C GLY A 24 0.71 13.21 7.19
N ALA A 25 0.92 14.51 6.98
CA ALA A 25 1.94 15.06 6.09
C ALA A 25 3.35 14.77 6.60
N SER A 26 3.63 14.99 7.88
CA SER A 26 4.95 14.66 8.46
C SER A 26 5.27 13.17 8.36
N THR A 27 4.27 12.30 8.61
CA THR A 27 4.43 10.85 8.44
C THR A 27 4.61 10.46 6.97
N ALA A 28 3.88 11.11 6.05
CA ALA A 28 4.01 10.91 4.62
C ALA A 28 5.41 11.28 4.12
N ILE A 29 5.88 12.50 4.43
CA ILE A 29 7.20 13.01 4.04
C ILE A 29 8.30 12.12 4.59
N ARG A 30 8.20 11.73 5.87
CA ARG A 30 9.11 10.78 6.49
C ARG A 30 9.11 9.46 5.71
N SER A 31 7.94 8.94 5.33
CA SER A 31 7.82 7.68 4.61
C SER A 31 8.34 7.75 3.16
N THR A 32 7.98 8.78 2.38
CA THR A 32 8.34 8.90 0.96
C THR A 32 9.80 9.31 0.78
N GLY A 33 10.28 10.27 1.58
CA GLY A 33 11.68 10.69 1.57
C GLY A 33 12.64 9.58 2.02
N LEU A 34 12.22 8.76 2.99
CA LEU A 34 12.93 7.53 3.34
C LEU A 34 12.81 6.47 2.24
N HIS A 35 11.66 6.29 1.60
CA HIS A 35 11.49 5.26 0.55
C HIS A 35 12.46 5.45 -0.62
N GLY A 36 12.58 6.65 -1.17
CA GLY A 36 13.50 6.92 -2.28
C GLY A 36 14.98 6.76 -1.91
N ARG A 37 15.41 7.37 -0.79
CA ARG A 37 16.80 7.28 -0.32
C ARG A 37 17.19 5.85 0.11
N LEU A 38 16.30 5.17 0.84
CA LEU A 38 16.54 3.81 1.28
C LEU A 38 16.46 2.82 0.12
N GLY A 39 15.60 3.06 -0.87
CA GLY A 39 15.52 2.30 -2.13
C GLY A 39 16.86 2.30 -2.85
N ALA A 40 17.41 3.48 -3.16
CA ALA A 40 18.72 3.59 -3.80
C ALA A 40 19.84 2.90 -3.00
N HIS A 41 19.80 2.96 -1.67
CA HIS A 41 20.77 2.25 -0.85
C HIS A 41 20.56 0.72 -0.81
N VAL A 42 19.32 0.24 -0.91
CA VAL A 42 19.02 -1.19 -1.01
C VAL A 42 19.46 -1.68 -2.38
N GLU A 43 19.20 -0.92 -3.45
CA GLU A 43 19.66 -1.23 -4.79
C GLU A 43 21.18 -1.33 -4.86
N LYS A 44 21.90 -0.39 -4.22
CA LYS A 44 23.36 -0.45 -4.12
C LYS A 44 23.88 -1.68 -3.37
N LEU A 45 23.11 -2.23 -2.42
CA LEU A 45 23.54 -3.38 -1.60
C LEU A 45 23.07 -4.73 -2.17
N TRP A 46 21.91 -4.75 -2.83
CA TRP A 46 21.20 -5.98 -3.21
C TRP A 46 21.05 -6.16 -4.71
N GLY A 47 21.17 -5.09 -5.50
CA GLY A 47 21.00 -5.11 -6.96
C GLY A 47 19.77 -4.34 -7.42
N ILE A 48 19.56 -4.35 -8.73
CA ILE A 48 18.50 -3.62 -9.44
C ILE A 48 17.37 -4.58 -9.85
N PRO A 49 16.21 -4.08 -10.35
CA PRO A 49 15.28 -4.92 -11.08
C PRO A 49 15.99 -5.63 -12.24
N LEU A 50 15.87 -6.95 -12.31
CA LEU A 50 16.63 -7.76 -13.26
C LEU A 50 15.87 -7.88 -14.58
N ALA A 51 16.57 -7.63 -15.68
CA ALA A 51 16.05 -7.84 -17.02
C ALA A 51 17.06 -8.66 -17.83
N GLN A 52 16.89 -9.98 -17.84
CA GLN A 52 17.71 -10.88 -18.65
C GLN A 52 17.32 -10.76 -20.11
N GLN A 53 18.27 -10.42 -20.99
CA GLN A 53 18.02 -10.45 -22.44
C GLN A 53 18.30 -11.84 -22.99
N ALA A 54 17.52 -12.27 -23.98
CA ALA A 54 17.87 -13.43 -24.79
C ALA A 54 19.26 -13.21 -25.44
N PRO A 55 20.06 -14.27 -25.63
CA PRO A 55 21.35 -14.13 -26.29
C PRO A 55 21.16 -13.65 -27.73
N SER A 56 21.95 -12.66 -28.13
CA SER A 56 21.99 -12.21 -29.52
C SER A 56 22.89 -13.12 -30.32
N LEU A 57 22.38 -13.63 -31.43
CA LEU A 57 23.11 -14.50 -32.34
C LEU A 57 23.25 -13.82 -33.69
N THR A 58 24.47 -13.71 -34.18
CA THR A 58 24.75 -13.00 -35.43
C THR A 58 25.69 -13.78 -36.33
N VAL A 59 25.45 -13.73 -37.64
CA VAL A 59 26.30 -14.34 -38.67
C VAL A 59 26.75 -13.29 -39.67
N GLU A 60 27.99 -13.39 -40.13
CA GLU A 60 28.47 -12.59 -41.26
C GLU A 60 27.96 -13.20 -42.57
N ILE A 61 27.32 -12.38 -43.40
CA ILE A 61 26.74 -12.85 -44.67
C ILE A 61 27.89 -13.16 -45.64
N PRO A 62 28.00 -14.40 -46.15
CA PRO A 62 29.07 -14.80 -47.07
C PRO A 62 29.22 -13.84 -48.25
N GLY A 63 30.45 -13.38 -48.50
CA GLY A 63 30.75 -12.45 -49.59
C GLY A 63 30.42 -10.97 -49.30
N SER A 64 30.06 -10.62 -48.06
CA SER A 64 29.86 -9.23 -47.63
C SER A 64 30.39 -9.00 -46.22
N LYS A 65 30.56 -7.74 -45.81
CA LYS A 65 30.84 -7.35 -44.41
C LYS A 65 29.57 -7.12 -43.58
N ARG A 66 28.39 -7.50 -44.08
CA ARG A 66 27.11 -7.29 -43.40
C ARG A 66 26.84 -8.44 -42.43
N VAL A 67 26.24 -8.10 -41.30
CA VAL A 67 25.87 -9.03 -40.25
C VAL A 67 24.35 -9.23 -40.25
N ARG A 68 23.90 -10.48 -40.08
CA ARG A 68 22.49 -10.86 -39.97
C ARG A 68 22.23 -11.49 -38.60
N SER A 69 21.19 -11.05 -37.90
CA SER A 69 20.70 -11.74 -36.70
C SER A 69 20.02 -13.06 -37.06
N ILE A 70 20.26 -14.09 -36.27
CA ILE A 70 19.57 -15.38 -36.33
C ILE A 70 18.92 -15.66 -34.97
N MET A 71 17.98 -16.61 -34.93
CA MET A 71 17.36 -17.06 -33.68
C MET A 71 17.82 -18.48 -33.32
N PRO A 72 17.83 -18.84 -32.03
CA PRO A 72 17.94 -20.23 -31.62
C PRO A 72 16.75 -21.04 -32.17
N THR A 73 17.00 -22.30 -32.54
CA THR A 73 15.94 -23.24 -32.97
C THR A 73 15.24 -23.91 -31.80
N LYS A 74 15.84 -23.87 -30.61
CA LYS A 74 15.22 -24.30 -29.35
C LYS A 74 15.70 -23.42 -28.19
N ASN A 75 14.79 -23.14 -27.27
CA ASN A 75 15.03 -22.30 -26.10
C ASN A 75 14.42 -23.01 -24.87
N ASP A 76 15.26 -23.48 -23.94
CA ASP A 76 14.82 -24.04 -22.66
C ASP A 76 15.40 -23.18 -21.52
N ILE A 77 14.55 -22.39 -20.87
CA ILE A 77 14.92 -21.47 -19.81
C ILE A 77 14.20 -21.86 -18.53
N ARG A 78 14.94 -21.98 -17.44
CA ARG A 78 14.42 -22.26 -16.10
C ARG A 78 14.93 -21.20 -15.14
N VAL A 79 14.02 -20.69 -14.32
CA VAL A 79 14.32 -19.62 -13.38
C VAL A 79 13.66 -19.95 -12.04
N ALA A 80 14.42 -19.85 -10.95
CA ALA A 80 13.86 -19.91 -9.60
C ALA A 80 14.02 -18.55 -8.91
N LEU A 81 12.90 -18.01 -8.42
CA LEU A 81 12.81 -16.73 -7.73
C LEU A 81 12.45 -16.95 -6.27
N ASN A 82 13.43 -16.85 -5.37
CA ASN A 82 13.23 -17.05 -3.93
C ASN A 82 13.24 -15.70 -3.21
N THR A 83 12.18 -15.42 -2.44
CA THR A 83 12.05 -14.11 -1.78
C THR A 83 12.91 -14.00 -0.52
N GLU A 84 13.61 -12.88 -0.38
CA GLU A 84 14.42 -12.54 0.78
C GLU A 84 14.17 -11.11 1.22
N TYR A 85 12.94 -10.80 1.67
CA TYR A 85 12.54 -9.44 2.04
C TYR A 85 13.52 -8.74 2.98
N ARG A 86 13.99 -7.56 2.59
CA ARG A 86 14.85 -6.71 3.42
C ARG A 86 14.08 -5.55 4.02
N LYS A 87 14.13 -5.41 5.33
CA LYS A 87 13.59 -4.24 6.04
C LYS A 87 14.69 -3.20 6.18
N LYS A 88 14.44 -1.98 5.71
CA LYS A 88 15.30 -0.83 5.99
C LYS A 88 14.44 0.31 6.53
N GLY A 89 14.73 0.74 7.76
CA GLY A 89 13.84 1.64 8.49
C GLY A 89 12.45 1.03 8.63
N LEU A 90 11.42 1.74 8.14
CA LEU A 90 10.01 1.33 8.24
C LEU A 90 9.45 0.71 6.96
N ILE A 91 10.33 0.31 6.06
CA ILE A 91 9.99 -0.05 4.70
C ILE A 91 10.57 -1.43 4.42
N TRP A 92 9.71 -2.33 3.96
CA TRP A 92 10.08 -3.61 3.41
C TRP A 92 10.30 -3.46 1.92
N PHE A 93 11.43 -3.98 1.46
CA PHE A 93 11.79 -4.04 0.06
C PHE A 93 11.59 -5.47 -0.46
N PRO A 94 10.88 -5.65 -1.60
CA PRO A 94 10.73 -6.94 -2.24
C PRO A 94 12.06 -7.31 -2.93
N THR A 95 12.89 -8.05 -2.22
CA THR A 95 14.22 -8.51 -2.65
C THR A 95 14.16 -10.02 -2.86
N TYR A 96 14.93 -10.54 -3.80
CA TYR A 96 14.95 -11.97 -4.12
C TYR A 96 16.33 -12.44 -4.59
N THR A 97 16.54 -13.75 -4.57
CA THR A 97 17.62 -14.43 -5.30
C THR A 97 17.05 -15.03 -6.57
N CYS A 98 17.80 -14.93 -7.66
CA CYS A 98 17.48 -15.46 -8.97
C CYS A 98 18.47 -16.57 -9.30
N ASP A 99 17.99 -17.79 -9.46
CA ASP A 99 18.74 -18.88 -10.09
C ASP A 99 18.28 -18.96 -11.55
N PHE A 100 19.19 -18.77 -12.49
CA PHE A 100 18.91 -18.76 -13.92
C PHE A 100 19.67 -19.89 -14.60
N ASP A 101 18.96 -20.67 -15.43
CA ASP A 101 19.51 -21.71 -16.29
C ASP A 101 18.88 -21.58 -17.68
N GLY A 102 19.64 -21.10 -18.65
CA GLY A 102 19.20 -20.92 -20.02
C GLY A 102 20.01 -21.78 -20.99
N ALA A 103 19.33 -22.61 -21.78
CA ALA A 103 19.91 -23.43 -22.83
C ALA A 103 19.30 -23.08 -24.20
N TYR A 104 20.16 -22.87 -25.19
CA TYR A 104 19.82 -22.37 -26.51
C TYR A 104 20.47 -23.25 -27.58
N THR A 105 19.67 -23.91 -28.41
CA THR A 105 20.19 -24.69 -29.54
C THR A 105 20.33 -23.79 -30.75
N ILE A 106 21.53 -23.72 -31.30
CA ILE A 106 21.89 -22.90 -32.45
C ILE A 106 22.21 -23.83 -33.60
N SER A 107 21.53 -23.68 -34.75
CA SER A 107 21.74 -24.53 -35.91
C SER A 107 22.05 -23.72 -37.17
N ASN A 108 22.84 -24.33 -38.05
CA ASN A 108 23.12 -23.77 -39.37
C ASN A 108 22.28 -24.48 -40.45
N ALA A 109 21.26 -23.79 -40.96
CA ALA A 109 20.41 -24.30 -42.04
C ALA A 109 21.00 -24.05 -43.46
N GLU A 110 22.09 -23.29 -43.57
CA GLU A 110 22.72 -22.96 -44.85
C GLU A 110 23.61 -24.11 -45.35
N GLN A 111 23.83 -24.17 -46.66
CA GLN A 111 24.71 -25.17 -47.29
C GLN A 111 26.20 -24.86 -47.18
N VAL A 112 26.56 -23.77 -46.48
CA VAL A 112 27.93 -23.32 -46.25
C VAL A 112 28.21 -23.23 -44.76
N ALA A 113 29.46 -23.45 -44.36
CA ALA A 113 29.86 -23.26 -42.97
C ALA A 113 29.61 -21.80 -42.53
N GLN A 114 29.12 -21.62 -41.31
CA GLN A 114 28.81 -20.31 -40.74
C GLN A 114 29.62 -20.07 -39.47
N LYS A 115 30.11 -18.84 -39.32
CA LYS A 115 30.66 -18.32 -38.05
C LYS A 115 29.55 -17.58 -37.34
N VAL A 116 29.00 -18.19 -36.28
CA VAL A 116 27.98 -17.56 -35.45
C VAL A 116 28.67 -16.89 -34.26
N ARG A 117 28.47 -15.58 -34.12
CA ARG A 117 28.86 -14.83 -32.94
C ARG A 117 27.68 -14.81 -31.97
N ILE A 118 27.92 -15.37 -30.79
CA ILE A 118 27.03 -15.39 -29.65
C ILE A 118 27.39 -14.22 -28.75
N HIS A 119 26.38 -13.48 -28.32
CA HIS A 119 26.54 -12.44 -27.31
C HIS A 119 25.45 -12.58 -26.24
N PHE A 120 25.86 -12.74 -24.99
CA PHE A 120 24.96 -12.85 -23.85
C PHE A 120 25.21 -11.69 -22.89
N SER A 121 24.17 -10.91 -22.62
CA SER A 121 24.24 -9.77 -21.70
C SER A 121 23.77 -10.17 -20.31
N PHE A 122 24.49 -9.71 -19.29
CA PHE A 122 24.08 -9.89 -17.89
C PHE A 122 22.91 -8.93 -17.54
N PRO A 123 21.96 -9.36 -16.68
CA PRO A 123 20.79 -8.55 -16.36
C PRO A 123 21.10 -7.30 -15.53
N ALA A 124 22.25 -7.28 -14.85
CA ALA A 124 22.78 -6.16 -14.09
C ALA A 124 24.30 -6.07 -14.28
N GLN A 125 24.78 -4.95 -14.84
CA GLN A 125 26.19 -4.75 -15.20
C GLN A 125 27.11 -4.70 -13.98
N ASP A 126 26.66 -4.07 -12.88
CA ASP A 126 27.38 -4.02 -11.60
C ASP A 126 26.92 -5.11 -10.62
N GLY A 127 26.23 -6.14 -11.12
CA GLY A 127 25.66 -7.21 -10.32
C GLY A 127 26.72 -8.20 -9.81
N THR A 128 26.45 -8.83 -8.67
CA THR A 128 27.21 -10.01 -8.22
C THR A 128 26.57 -11.26 -8.78
N TYR A 129 27.37 -12.10 -9.45
CA TYR A 129 26.97 -13.39 -9.98
C TYR A 129 27.76 -14.49 -9.28
N ASP A 130 27.05 -15.43 -8.69
CA ASP A 130 27.59 -16.61 -8.04
C ASP A 130 27.27 -17.86 -8.89
N GLU A 131 28.07 -18.91 -8.72
CA GLU A 131 27.93 -20.17 -9.45
C GLU A 131 27.81 -20.00 -10.99
N PHE A 132 28.42 -18.92 -11.53
CA PHE A 132 28.38 -18.65 -12.96
C PHE A 132 29.11 -19.73 -13.75
N ALA A 133 28.48 -20.20 -14.82
CA ALA A 133 29.12 -21.05 -15.80
C ALA A 133 28.43 -20.93 -17.15
N ALA A 134 29.24 -21.05 -18.21
CA ALA A 134 28.76 -21.08 -19.58
C ALA A 134 29.40 -22.25 -20.31
N TRP A 135 28.66 -22.87 -21.22
CA TRP A 135 29.08 -24.03 -22.00
C TRP A 135 28.67 -23.89 -23.45
N ILE A 136 29.52 -24.44 -24.32
CA ILE A 136 29.17 -24.77 -25.70
C ILE A 136 29.28 -26.30 -25.81
N ASP A 137 28.16 -26.96 -26.01
CA ASP A 137 28.00 -28.41 -25.84
C ASP A 137 28.55 -28.83 -24.46
N ASP A 138 29.50 -29.75 -24.41
CA ASP A 138 30.15 -30.19 -23.16
C ASP A 138 31.37 -29.33 -22.76
N ARG A 139 31.75 -28.34 -23.58
CA ARG A 139 32.93 -27.51 -23.35
C ARG A 139 32.59 -26.30 -22.48
N LYS A 140 33.01 -26.34 -21.21
CA LYS A 140 32.93 -25.19 -20.31
C LYS A 140 33.82 -24.03 -20.80
N LEU A 141 33.25 -22.84 -20.89
CA LEU A 141 33.96 -21.61 -21.22
C LEU A 141 34.68 -21.09 -19.96
N LEU A 142 35.99 -20.88 -20.06
CA LEU A 142 36.85 -20.42 -18.95
C LEU A 142 37.61 -19.18 -19.41
N PHE A 143 37.01 -18.01 -19.23
CA PHE A 143 37.67 -16.72 -19.46
C PHE A 143 37.16 -15.67 -18.48
N ALA A 144 37.93 -14.58 -18.35
CA ALA A 144 37.53 -13.44 -17.54
C ALA A 144 36.29 -12.81 -18.17
N VAL A 145 35.22 -12.70 -17.39
CA VAL A 145 33.96 -12.11 -17.82
C VAL A 145 33.87 -10.70 -17.23
N ASP A 146 33.69 -9.71 -18.09
CA ASP A 146 33.23 -8.40 -17.70
C ASP A 146 31.70 -8.36 -17.86
N THR A 147 30.99 -8.18 -16.74
CA THR A 147 29.51 -8.16 -16.72
C THR A 147 28.92 -6.94 -17.44
N ALA A 148 29.70 -5.87 -17.62
CA ALA A 148 29.30 -4.70 -18.39
C ALA A 148 29.42 -4.95 -19.90
N GLU A 149 30.44 -5.68 -20.34
CA GLU A 149 30.62 -6.04 -21.76
C GLU A 149 29.81 -7.27 -22.14
N GLY A 150 29.50 -8.16 -21.22
CA GLY A 150 28.81 -9.42 -21.50
C GLY A 150 29.73 -10.54 -21.95
N LEU A 151 29.12 -11.67 -22.31
CA LEU A 151 29.79 -12.88 -22.73
C LEU A 151 29.73 -12.99 -24.26
N GLY A 152 30.88 -12.87 -24.92
CA GLY A 152 31.02 -13.04 -26.37
C GLY A 152 31.77 -14.31 -26.74
N GLU A 153 31.23 -15.13 -27.65
CA GLU A 153 31.92 -16.31 -28.18
C GLU A 153 31.60 -16.48 -29.67
N ILE A 154 32.54 -17.03 -30.44
CA ILE A 154 32.32 -17.37 -31.85
C ILE A 154 32.37 -18.88 -32.01
N ILE A 155 31.31 -19.46 -32.58
CA ILE A 155 31.24 -20.86 -32.94
C ILE A 155 31.23 -21.03 -34.46
N GLU A 156 31.92 -22.06 -34.93
CA GLU A 156 31.82 -22.54 -36.30
C GLU A 156 30.82 -23.69 -36.37
N LEU A 157 29.90 -23.60 -37.34
CA LEU A 157 28.88 -24.60 -37.63
C LEU A 157 28.97 -25.02 -39.09
N ALA A 158 29.22 -26.31 -39.33
CA ALA A 158 29.09 -26.91 -40.65
C ALA A 158 27.61 -26.90 -41.12
N PRO A 159 27.34 -27.11 -42.43
CA PRO A 159 25.97 -27.23 -42.93
C PRO A 159 25.17 -28.29 -42.18
N GLY A 160 23.99 -27.92 -41.67
CA GLY A 160 23.12 -28.80 -40.89
C GLY A 160 23.60 -29.09 -39.46
N GLN A 161 24.74 -28.56 -39.03
CA GLN A 161 25.24 -28.75 -37.67
C GLN A 161 24.49 -27.88 -36.66
N SER A 162 24.30 -28.41 -35.46
CA SER A 162 23.80 -27.70 -34.30
C SER A 162 24.79 -27.74 -33.15
N LYS A 163 24.77 -26.72 -32.29
CA LYS A 163 25.47 -26.67 -31.01
C LYS A 163 24.56 -26.08 -29.93
N ASP A 164 24.75 -26.52 -28.70
CA ASP A 164 24.00 -26.03 -27.55
C ASP A 164 24.83 -25.02 -26.76
N PHE A 165 24.28 -23.82 -26.59
CA PHE A 165 24.83 -22.79 -25.71
C PHE A 165 24.05 -22.76 -24.42
N ARG A 166 24.70 -23.01 -23.29
CA ARG A 166 24.08 -22.97 -21.96
C ARG A 166 24.76 -21.96 -21.06
N VAL A 167 23.97 -21.19 -20.31
CA VAL A 167 24.46 -20.25 -19.29
C VAL A 167 23.67 -20.45 -18.00
N THR A 168 24.39 -20.59 -16.89
CA THR A 168 23.82 -20.65 -15.55
C THR A 168 24.43 -19.57 -14.66
N TYR A 169 23.63 -18.99 -13.78
CA TYR A 169 24.13 -18.12 -12.71
C TYR A 169 23.12 -17.98 -11.57
N LYS A 170 23.63 -17.59 -10.41
CA LYS A 170 22.83 -17.08 -9.29
C LYS A 170 23.13 -15.60 -9.08
N THR A 171 22.08 -14.80 -8.92
CA THR A 171 22.23 -13.37 -8.62
C THR A 171 21.11 -12.87 -7.73
N ARG A 172 21.11 -11.57 -7.42
CA ARG A 172 20.14 -10.91 -6.56
C ARG A 172 19.45 -9.79 -7.31
N GLY A 173 18.14 -9.67 -7.08
CA GLY A 173 17.29 -8.67 -7.73
C GLY A 173 16.30 -8.04 -6.76
N VAL A 174 15.64 -6.98 -7.24
CA VAL A 174 14.58 -6.28 -6.49
C VAL A 174 13.34 -6.06 -7.35
N ARG A 175 12.17 -6.06 -6.69
CA ARG A 175 10.83 -5.72 -7.22
C ARG A 175 10.29 -6.63 -8.33
N GLU A 176 10.99 -6.77 -9.43
CA GLU A 176 10.55 -7.53 -10.60
C GLU A 176 11.73 -8.28 -11.23
N TRP A 177 11.40 -9.35 -11.92
CA TRP A 177 12.30 -10.08 -12.81
C TRP A 177 11.68 -10.12 -14.21
N ARG A 178 12.49 -9.91 -15.25
CA ARG A 178 12.05 -9.97 -16.65
C ARG A 178 13.03 -10.78 -17.51
N TYR A 179 12.47 -11.47 -18.50
CA TYR A 179 13.14 -12.03 -19.64
C TYR A 179 12.70 -11.29 -20.91
N LYS A 180 13.65 -10.63 -21.56
CA LYS A 180 13.44 -9.85 -22.78
C LYS A 180 13.76 -10.69 -24.00
N MET A 181 12.82 -10.77 -24.92
CA MET A 181 13.06 -11.39 -26.22
C MET A 181 14.07 -10.56 -27.02
N ASP A 182 14.83 -11.19 -27.93
CA ASP A 182 15.74 -10.44 -28.81
C ASP A 182 14.91 -9.53 -29.73
N PRO A 183 15.02 -8.20 -29.64
CA PRO A 183 14.20 -7.28 -30.44
C PRO A 183 14.52 -7.35 -31.93
N SER A 184 15.71 -7.85 -32.29
CA SER A 184 16.12 -8.03 -33.68
C SER A 184 15.46 -9.24 -34.35
N VAL A 185 14.95 -10.18 -33.54
CA VAL A 185 14.27 -11.38 -34.02
C VAL A 185 12.91 -11.50 -33.33
N ALA A 186 11.88 -10.93 -33.97
CA ALA A 186 10.50 -10.91 -33.46
C ALA A 186 9.80 -12.28 -33.42
N ARG A 187 10.54 -13.38 -33.63
CA ARG A 187 10.04 -14.77 -33.68
C ARG A 187 10.94 -15.66 -32.84
N VAL A 188 10.36 -16.54 -32.04
CA VAL A 188 11.09 -17.55 -31.26
C VAL A 188 10.50 -18.93 -31.52
N GLN A 189 11.37 -19.93 -31.67
CA GLN A 189 10.99 -21.31 -31.96
C GLN A 189 11.30 -22.25 -30.79
N ASN A 190 10.45 -23.26 -30.62
CA ASN A 190 10.52 -24.28 -29.58
C ASN A 190 10.91 -23.67 -28.23
N PHE A 191 10.11 -22.68 -27.82
CA PHE A 191 10.31 -21.89 -26.62
C PHE A 191 9.67 -22.57 -25.43
N SER A 192 10.45 -22.76 -24.37
CA SER A 192 10.01 -23.20 -23.06
C SER A 192 10.69 -22.33 -22.01
N LEU A 193 9.90 -21.54 -21.29
CA LEU A 193 10.36 -20.79 -20.13
C LEU A 193 9.52 -21.18 -18.92
N VAL A 194 10.20 -21.60 -17.86
CA VAL A 194 9.58 -21.98 -16.59
C VAL A 194 10.12 -21.08 -15.49
N VAL A 195 9.23 -20.38 -14.80
CA VAL A 195 9.56 -19.62 -13.59
C VAL A 195 8.94 -20.31 -12.39
N GLN A 196 9.78 -20.75 -11.45
CA GLN A 196 9.36 -21.21 -10.13
C GLN A 196 9.47 -20.06 -9.14
N THR A 197 8.38 -19.76 -8.43
CA THR A 197 8.34 -18.71 -7.42
C THR A 197 8.30 -19.29 -6.03
N GLY A 198 8.99 -18.66 -5.07
CA GLY A 198 8.87 -18.92 -3.63
C GLY A 198 7.65 -18.25 -2.98
N PHE A 199 6.61 -17.93 -3.76
CA PHE A 199 5.46 -17.13 -3.34
C PHE A 199 4.24 -17.38 -4.26
N ARG A 200 3.03 -17.16 -3.71
CA ARG A 200 1.76 -17.43 -4.40
C ARG A 200 1.04 -16.20 -4.96
N ASP A 201 1.25 -15.02 -4.35
CA ASP A 201 0.66 -13.75 -4.81
C ASP A 201 1.51 -13.19 -5.95
N VAL A 202 1.36 -13.77 -7.15
CA VAL A 202 2.09 -13.36 -8.36
C VAL A 202 1.30 -12.31 -9.11
N ASP A 203 1.99 -11.26 -9.54
CA ASP A 203 1.49 -10.25 -10.47
C ASP A 203 2.46 -10.13 -11.66
N TYR A 204 2.00 -9.59 -12.78
CA TYR A 204 2.77 -9.51 -14.02
C TYR A 204 3.07 -8.05 -14.37
N PRO A 205 4.33 -7.71 -14.66
CA PRO A 205 4.67 -6.36 -15.05
C PRO A 205 4.01 -5.97 -16.38
N GLU A 206 3.80 -4.68 -16.59
CA GLU A 206 3.24 -4.16 -17.85
C GLU A 206 4.16 -4.51 -19.04
N GLY A 207 3.56 -4.88 -20.18
CA GLY A 207 4.28 -5.32 -21.37
C GLY A 207 4.80 -6.77 -21.33
N CYS A 208 4.38 -7.57 -20.34
CA CYS A 208 4.71 -8.99 -20.25
C CYS A 208 3.53 -9.91 -20.57
N LEU A 209 3.82 -11.02 -21.25
CA LEU A 209 2.88 -12.12 -21.47
C LEU A 209 2.55 -12.80 -20.14
N SER A 210 1.25 -13.04 -19.92
CA SER A 210 0.80 -13.93 -18.84
C SER A 210 1.23 -15.38 -19.12
N PRO A 211 1.47 -16.21 -18.08
CA PRO A 211 1.81 -17.60 -18.26
C PRO A 211 0.68 -18.38 -18.92
N MET A 212 1.05 -19.36 -19.72
CA MET A 212 0.12 -20.25 -20.41
C MET A 212 -0.39 -21.35 -19.49
N SER A 213 0.38 -21.71 -18.46
CA SER A 213 -0.06 -22.56 -17.36
C SER A 213 0.52 -22.11 -16.03
N VAL A 214 -0.27 -22.33 -14.97
CA VAL A 214 0.09 -22.06 -13.58
C VAL A 214 -0.22 -23.31 -12.76
N GLU A 215 0.81 -23.86 -12.12
CA GLU A 215 0.71 -25.04 -11.26
C GLU A 215 1.11 -24.66 -9.82
N GLU A 216 0.47 -25.25 -8.81
CA GLU A 216 0.94 -25.11 -7.42
C GLU A 216 2.18 -25.97 -7.19
N ALA A 217 3.16 -25.41 -6.49
CA ALA A 217 4.30 -26.14 -5.93
C ALA A 217 4.24 -26.10 -4.39
N GLU A 218 5.08 -26.90 -3.72
CA GLU A 218 5.17 -26.91 -2.25
C GLU A 218 5.29 -25.48 -1.68
N ASP A 219 6.23 -24.70 -2.21
CA ASP A 219 6.57 -23.36 -1.72
C ASP A 219 6.27 -22.23 -2.73
N GLY A 220 5.21 -22.33 -3.52
CA GLY A 220 4.76 -21.22 -4.38
C GLY A 220 4.09 -21.69 -5.66
N LEU A 221 4.49 -21.14 -6.80
CA LEU A 221 3.90 -21.44 -8.11
C LEU A 221 4.97 -21.84 -9.13
N ILE A 222 4.56 -22.65 -10.09
CA ILE A 222 5.31 -22.92 -11.32
C ILE A 222 4.53 -22.29 -12.47
N LEU A 223 5.14 -21.29 -13.10
CA LEU A 223 4.60 -20.51 -14.20
C LEU A 223 5.29 -20.98 -15.49
N ARG A 224 4.53 -21.36 -16.52
CA ARG A 224 5.10 -21.84 -17.79
C ARG A 224 4.64 -21.03 -18.99
N TRP A 225 5.59 -20.76 -19.88
CA TRP A 225 5.36 -20.23 -21.22
C TRP A 225 5.95 -21.23 -22.21
N GLN A 226 5.11 -21.82 -23.06
CA GLN A 226 5.53 -22.85 -23.99
C GLN A 226 4.92 -22.59 -25.37
N ALA A 227 5.78 -22.44 -26.38
CA ALA A 227 5.34 -22.20 -27.75
C ALA A 227 6.27 -22.87 -28.75
N THR A 228 5.71 -23.62 -29.70
CA THR A 228 6.48 -24.18 -30.82
C THR A 228 7.00 -23.09 -31.74
N ASP A 229 6.21 -22.05 -31.95
CA ASP A 229 6.52 -20.93 -32.82
C ASP A 229 5.72 -19.70 -32.37
N LEU A 230 6.40 -18.64 -31.93
CA LEU A 230 5.78 -17.46 -31.34
C LEU A 230 6.36 -16.19 -31.95
N ILE A 231 5.49 -15.31 -32.44
CA ILE A 231 5.85 -13.94 -32.85
C ILE A 231 5.35 -13.00 -31.78
N THR A 232 6.26 -12.33 -31.07
CA THR A 232 5.90 -11.40 -29.99
C THR A 232 6.91 -10.29 -29.84
N LYS A 233 6.44 -9.15 -29.32
CA LYS A 233 7.27 -8.05 -28.82
C LYS A 233 7.13 -7.87 -27.31
N GLU A 234 6.29 -8.67 -26.69
CA GLU A 234 6.08 -8.68 -25.25
C GLU A 234 7.16 -9.51 -24.57
N ASP A 235 7.57 -9.04 -23.40
CA ASP A 235 8.53 -9.72 -22.54
C ASP A 235 7.84 -10.82 -21.73
N ILE A 236 8.61 -11.54 -20.92
CA ILE A 236 8.07 -12.40 -19.85
C ILE A 236 8.57 -11.84 -18.53
N GLY A 237 7.72 -11.77 -17.52
CA GLY A 237 8.15 -11.18 -16.25
C GLY A 237 7.23 -11.52 -15.09
N VAL A 238 7.79 -11.40 -13.90
CA VAL A 238 7.12 -11.67 -12.63
C VAL A 238 7.43 -10.53 -11.66
N THR A 239 6.38 -10.00 -11.03
CA THR A 239 6.48 -9.02 -9.95
C THR A 239 6.53 -9.73 -8.62
N ILE A 240 7.49 -9.34 -7.77
CA ILE A 240 7.65 -9.91 -6.44
C ILE A 240 6.69 -9.19 -5.48
N PRO A 241 5.86 -9.92 -4.72
CA PRO A 241 4.81 -9.32 -3.91
C PRO A 241 5.39 -8.41 -2.83
N GLU A 242 4.82 -7.22 -2.68
CA GLU A 242 5.23 -6.27 -1.63
C GLU A 242 4.67 -6.66 -0.26
N LYS A 243 5.49 -6.52 0.79
CA LYS A 243 5.00 -6.59 2.18
C LYS A 243 4.32 -5.29 2.58
N LEU A 244 3.39 -5.40 3.53
CA LEU A 244 2.71 -4.24 4.10
C LEU A 244 3.74 -3.26 4.69
N ASN A 245 3.80 -2.05 4.14
CA ASN A 245 4.68 -1.00 4.60
C ASN A 245 3.98 -0.14 5.69
N PRO A 246 4.46 -0.17 6.95
CA PRO A 246 3.87 0.61 8.03
C PRO A 246 3.76 2.11 7.75
N GLY A 247 4.76 2.72 7.10
CA GLY A 247 4.81 4.16 6.85
C GLY A 247 3.61 4.68 6.02
N PRO A 248 3.43 4.24 4.76
CA PRO A 248 2.31 4.66 3.92
C PRO A 248 0.95 4.24 4.50
N LEU A 249 0.89 3.11 5.21
CA LEU A 249 -0.32 2.68 5.89
C LEU A 249 -0.76 3.67 6.97
N VAL A 250 0.14 4.01 7.90
CA VAL A 250 -0.15 4.95 8.99
C VAL A 250 -0.53 6.32 8.44
N SER A 251 0.15 6.80 7.41
CA SER A 251 -0.18 8.08 6.78
C SER A 251 -1.61 8.09 6.24
N ARG A 252 -2.01 7.04 5.51
CA ARG A 252 -3.38 6.90 4.98
C ARG A 252 -4.43 6.82 6.09
N ILE A 253 -4.19 6.05 7.15
CA ILE A 253 -5.08 5.98 8.33
C ILE A 253 -5.22 7.37 8.96
N THR A 254 -4.11 8.10 9.12
CA THR A 254 -4.08 9.43 9.73
C THR A 254 -4.84 10.48 8.91
N PHE A 255 -4.67 10.49 7.59
CA PHE A 255 -5.42 11.39 6.71
C PHE A 255 -6.92 11.07 6.65
N PHE A 256 -7.30 9.83 6.94
CA PHE A 256 -8.70 9.42 6.99
C PHE A 256 -9.37 9.71 8.35
N ALA A 257 -8.60 9.99 9.40
CA ALA A 257 -9.10 10.25 10.75
C ALA A 257 -10.20 11.34 10.85
N PRO A 258 -10.14 12.46 10.10
CA PRO A 258 -11.22 13.46 10.12
C PRO A 258 -12.60 12.89 9.79
N VAL A 259 -12.67 11.96 8.82
CA VAL A 259 -13.94 11.33 8.42
C VAL A 259 -14.52 10.52 9.59
N CYS A 260 -13.67 9.75 10.26
CA CYS A 260 -14.04 8.99 11.44
C CYS A 260 -14.53 9.90 12.58
N LEU A 261 -13.86 11.05 12.78
CA LEU A 261 -14.25 12.02 13.79
C LEU A 261 -15.61 12.66 13.49
N VAL A 262 -15.92 13.01 12.23
CA VAL A 262 -17.24 13.56 11.87
C VAL A 262 -18.35 12.60 12.23
N PHE A 263 -18.25 11.33 11.81
CA PHE A 263 -19.28 10.33 12.14
C PHE A 263 -19.44 10.15 13.65
N PHE A 264 -18.33 10.15 14.39
CA PHE A 264 -18.38 10.09 15.85
C PHE A 264 -19.03 11.36 16.46
N PHE A 265 -18.71 12.55 15.97
CA PHE A 265 -19.33 13.81 16.41
C PHE A 265 -20.83 13.83 16.15
N VAL A 266 -21.26 13.32 14.99
CA VAL A 266 -22.68 13.16 14.65
C VAL A 266 -23.34 12.17 15.60
N LEU A 267 -22.70 11.04 15.93
CA LEU A 267 -23.20 10.10 16.93
C LEU A 267 -23.37 10.77 18.30
N ILE A 268 -22.35 11.47 18.80
CA ILE A 268 -22.42 12.18 20.09
C ILE A 268 -23.49 13.28 20.05
N GLY A 269 -23.64 13.98 18.93
CA GLY A 269 -24.69 14.97 18.70
C GLY A 269 -26.09 14.36 18.73
N ALA A 270 -26.29 13.20 18.10
CA ALA A 270 -27.55 12.45 18.14
C ALA A 270 -27.87 12.01 19.57
N ILE A 271 -26.89 11.48 20.32
CA ILE A 271 -27.08 11.12 21.73
C ILE A 271 -27.45 12.36 22.57
N ASN A 272 -26.77 13.49 22.34
CA ASN A 272 -27.08 14.75 23.02
C ASN A 272 -28.53 15.21 22.79
N ILE A 273 -29.04 15.05 21.56
CA ILE A 273 -30.43 15.40 21.21
C ILE A 273 -31.42 14.40 21.84
N LEU A 274 -31.19 13.10 21.67
CA LEU A 274 -32.11 12.04 22.12
C LEU A 274 -32.20 11.95 23.65
N TYR A 275 -31.06 12.03 24.34
CA TYR A 275 -30.98 11.89 25.80
C TYR A 275 -31.09 13.23 26.52
N LYS A 276 -31.28 14.35 25.80
CA LYS A 276 -31.33 15.71 26.36
C LYS A 276 -30.12 16.05 27.24
N ALA A 277 -29.00 15.38 27.03
CA ALA A 277 -27.75 15.68 27.72
C ALA A 277 -27.32 17.10 27.34
N SER A 278 -26.72 17.83 28.28
CA SER A 278 -26.22 19.19 28.04
C SER A 278 -24.72 19.17 27.76
N ILE A 279 -24.29 18.48 26.70
CA ILE A 279 -22.87 18.32 26.40
C ILE A 279 -22.25 19.68 26.04
N HIS A 280 -21.26 20.09 26.83
CA HIS A 280 -20.47 21.28 26.57
C HIS A 280 -19.51 21.05 25.38
N PRO A 281 -19.28 22.03 24.48
CA PRO A 281 -18.37 21.88 23.33
C PRO A 281 -16.96 21.40 23.69
N MET A 282 -16.47 21.71 24.90
CA MET A 282 -15.16 21.24 25.36
C MET A 282 -15.02 19.71 25.37
N HIS A 283 -16.10 18.94 25.59
CA HIS A 283 -16.02 17.48 25.53
C HIS A 283 -15.68 16.98 24.11
N TYR A 284 -16.14 17.68 23.06
CA TYR A 284 -15.77 17.36 21.68
C TYR A 284 -14.27 17.57 21.43
N LEU A 285 -13.66 18.57 22.07
CA LEU A 285 -12.21 18.80 21.99
C LEU A 285 -11.42 17.65 22.63
N PHE A 286 -11.81 17.22 23.84
CA PHE A 286 -11.13 16.10 24.51
C PHE A 286 -11.33 14.77 23.79
N VAL A 287 -12.51 14.53 23.23
CA VAL A 287 -12.78 13.38 22.35
C VAL A 287 -11.88 13.42 21.11
N ALA A 288 -11.79 14.57 20.43
CA ALA A 288 -10.90 14.74 19.28
C ALA A 288 -9.44 14.50 19.67
N ALA A 289 -8.99 15.00 20.82
CA ALA A 289 -7.65 14.76 21.34
C ALA A 289 -7.41 13.27 21.65
N GLY A 290 -8.40 12.55 22.16
CA GLY A 290 -8.31 11.10 22.38
C GLY A 290 -8.20 10.31 21.08
N PHE A 291 -8.97 10.68 20.05
CA PHE A 291 -8.82 10.12 18.69
C PHE A 291 -7.47 10.46 18.07
N PHE A 292 -6.98 11.68 18.31
CA PHE A 292 -5.66 12.11 17.84
C PHE A 292 -4.55 11.30 18.51
N GLY A 293 -4.69 11.01 19.81
CA GLY A 293 -3.77 10.17 20.58
C GLY A 293 -3.56 8.78 19.96
N PHE A 294 -4.61 8.14 19.45
CA PHE A 294 -4.48 6.87 18.70
C PHE A 294 -3.51 7.01 17.51
N HIS A 295 -3.72 8.02 16.68
CA HIS A 295 -2.93 8.24 15.47
C HIS A 295 -1.50 8.65 15.79
N LEU A 296 -1.32 9.46 16.83
CA LEU A 296 -0.01 9.87 17.32
C LEU A 296 0.79 8.65 17.80
N LEU A 297 0.24 7.84 18.72
CA LEU A 297 0.92 6.64 19.19
C LEU A 297 1.19 5.65 18.05
N LEU A 298 0.22 5.44 17.16
CA LEU A 298 0.39 4.56 16.00
C LEU A 298 1.56 5.05 15.12
N ALA A 299 1.66 6.35 14.87
CA ALA A 299 2.71 6.91 14.02
C ALA A 299 4.13 6.77 14.58
N TYR A 300 4.29 6.74 15.90
CA TYR A 300 5.58 6.53 16.54
C TYR A 300 5.88 5.05 16.82
N MET A 301 4.88 4.24 17.18
CA MET A 301 5.06 2.82 17.47
C MET A 301 5.19 1.95 16.24
N ALA A 302 4.53 2.29 15.12
CA ALA A 302 4.63 1.57 13.85
C ALA A 302 6.08 1.43 13.35
N GLY A 303 6.97 2.28 13.87
CA GLY A 303 8.37 2.25 13.55
C GLY A 303 9.21 1.21 14.31
N ILE A 304 8.75 0.82 15.48
CA ILE A 304 9.57 0.14 16.50
C ILE A 304 9.09 -1.30 16.69
N VAL A 305 7.77 -1.54 16.62
CA VAL A 305 7.16 -2.86 16.84
C VAL A 305 6.35 -3.32 15.63
N ASN A 306 5.83 -4.56 15.68
CA ASN A 306 4.91 -5.07 14.67
C ASN A 306 3.70 -4.13 14.52
N ILE A 307 3.30 -3.83 13.29
CA ILE A 307 2.24 -2.87 12.99
C ILE A 307 0.88 -3.23 13.59
N HIS A 308 0.54 -4.51 13.70
CA HIS A 308 -0.69 -4.95 14.36
C HIS A 308 -0.64 -4.74 15.87
N VAL A 309 0.53 -4.95 16.49
CA VAL A 309 0.75 -4.69 17.92
C VAL A 309 0.69 -3.18 18.21
N ALA A 310 1.34 -2.38 17.36
CA ALA A 310 1.25 -0.92 17.44
C ALA A 310 -0.22 -0.45 17.34
N PHE A 311 -0.97 -1.00 16.38
CA PHE A 311 -2.38 -0.67 16.19
C PHE A 311 -3.23 -1.01 17.41
N VAL A 312 -3.16 -2.25 17.91
CA VAL A 312 -3.97 -2.70 19.06
C VAL A 312 -3.64 -1.90 20.31
N THR A 313 -2.35 -1.63 20.56
CA THR A 313 -1.91 -0.85 21.72
C THR A 313 -2.42 0.59 21.65
N SER A 314 -2.23 1.26 20.52
CA SER A 314 -2.75 2.62 20.31
C SER A 314 -4.27 2.67 20.42
N ALA A 315 -4.97 1.68 19.87
CA ALA A 315 -6.42 1.59 19.91
C ALA A 315 -6.92 1.42 21.35
N ALA A 316 -6.31 0.51 22.10
CA ALA A 316 -6.65 0.29 23.51
C ALA A 316 -6.46 1.56 24.34
N VAL A 317 -5.32 2.25 24.19
CA VAL A 317 -5.06 3.51 24.91
C VAL A 317 -6.11 4.58 24.59
N SER A 318 -6.44 4.77 23.32
CA SER A 318 -7.43 5.78 22.90
C SER A 318 -8.86 5.42 23.35
N VAL A 319 -9.25 4.15 23.23
CA VAL A 319 -10.56 3.68 23.70
C VAL A 319 -10.67 3.85 25.20
N VAL A 320 -9.68 3.42 25.99
CA VAL A 320 -9.69 3.60 27.45
C VAL A 320 -9.76 5.08 27.81
N LEU A 321 -8.96 5.94 27.17
CA LEU A 321 -8.94 7.37 27.47
C LEU A 321 -10.26 8.07 27.17
N VAL A 322 -10.86 7.82 26.01
CA VAL A 322 -12.14 8.46 25.63
C VAL A 322 -13.31 7.88 26.42
N THR A 323 -13.36 6.56 26.62
CA THR A 323 -14.47 5.92 27.35
C THR A 323 -14.45 6.26 28.84
N SER A 324 -13.28 6.22 29.49
CA SER A 324 -13.13 6.64 30.89
C SER A 324 -13.48 8.12 31.07
N TYR A 325 -13.03 8.98 30.15
CA TYR A 325 -13.36 10.40 30.16
C TYR A 325 -14.87 10.65 30.02
N LEU A 326 -15.53 10.06 29.03
CA LEU A 326 -16.97 10.24 28.81
C LEU A 326 -17.79 9.69 29.98
N SER A 327 -17.39 8.53 30.54
CA SER A 327 -18.01 7.94 31.72
C SER A 327 -17.91 8.86 32.94
N ALA A 328 -16.74 9.47 33.17
CA ALA A 328 -16.52 10.36 34.30
C ALA A 328 -17.20 11.72 34.13
N ALA A 329 -17.14 12.29 32.92
CA ALA A 329 -17.59 13.65 32.64
C ALA A 329 -19.12 13.79 32.55
N LEU A 330 -19.82 12.79 32.01
CA LEU A 330 -21.26 12.90 31.70
C LEU A 330 -22.17 12.20 32.72
N ARG A 331 -21.60 11.50 33.72
CA ARG A 331 -22.31 10.76 34.78
C ARG A 331 -23.41 9.80 34.21
N GLY A 332 -24.19 9.15 35.08
CA GLY A 332 -25.05 8.00 34.71
C GLY A 332 -26.19 8.27 33.70
N GLU A 333 -26.41 9.51 33.27
CA GLU A 333 -27.43 9.90 32.29
C GLU A 333 -27.00 9.69 30.83
N PHE A 334 -25.69 9.52 30.57
CA PHE A 334 -25.15 9.34 29.22
C PHE A 334 -24.85 7.87 28.92
N PRO A 335 -25.31 7.32 27.77
CA PRO A 335 -25.07 5.93 27.40
C PRO A 335 -23.61 5.72 26.93
N TRP A 336 -22.65 5.73 27.86
CA TRP A 336 -21.22 5.60 27.57
C TRP A 336 -20.88 4.32 26.81
N LYS A 337 -21.65 3.23 26.99
CA LYS A 337 -21.50 1.97 26.23
C LYS A 337 -21.74 2.16 24.74
N VAL A 338 -22.72 2.99 24.36
CA VAL A 338 -23.02 3.30 22.96
C VAL A 338 -21.91 4.17 22.36
N ALA A 339 -21.40 5.14 23.12
CA ALA A 339 -20.26 5.93 22.69
C ALA A 339 -18.98 5.06 22.55
N ALA A 340 -18.74 4.13 23.47
CA ALA A 340 -17.63 3.18 23.37
C ALA A 340 -17.74 2.28 22.14
N ALA A 341 -18.93 1.72 21.88
CA ALA A 341 -19.20 0.92 20.69
C ALA A 341 -19.02 1.75 19.40
N GLY A 342 -19.50 2.99 19.40
CA GLY A 342 -19.29 3.93 18.31
C GLY A 342 -17.81 4.24 18.07
N GLN A 343 -17.02 4.38 19.14
CA GLN A 343 -15.58 4.61 19.00
C GLN A 343 -14.88 3.36 18.45
N LEU A 344 -15.20 2.16 18.95
CA LEU A 344 -14.67 0.92 18.38
C LEU A 344 -15.00 0.79 16.90
N PHE A 345 -16.21 1.17 16.49
CA PHE A 345 -16.62 1.14 15.09
C PHE A 345 -15.90 2.20 14.24
N PHE A 346 -16.00 3.47 14.60
CA PHE A 346 -15.48 4.58 13.79
C PHE A 346 -13.97 4.77 13.90
N LEU A 347 -13.36 4.48 15.05
CA LEU A 347 -11.90 4.58 15.20
C LEU A 347 -11.24 3.26 14.83
N VAL A 348 -11.62 2.15 15.47
CA VAL A 348 -10.87 0.89 15.34
C VAL A 348 -11.22 0.15 14.06
N LEU A 349 -12.50 -0.15 13.80
CA LEU A 349 -12.90 -0.93 12.63
C LEU A 349 -12.59 -0.19 11.32
N PHE A 350 -12.92 1.10 11.23
CA PHE A 350 -12.59 1.90 10.04
C PHE A 350 -11.08 2.02 9.83
N SER A 351 -10.28 2.27 10.88
CA SER A 351 -8.83 2.32 10.74
C SER A 351 -8.24 0.95 10.38
N TYR A 352 -8.79 -0.15 10.90
CA TYR A 352 -8.33 -1.50 10.58
C TYR A 352 -8.65 -1.90 9.13
N SER A 353 -9.68 -1.31 8.52
CA SER A 353 -10.00 -1.56 7.10
C SER A 353 -8.86 -1.19 6.14
N PHE A 354 -7.93 -0.31 6.55
CA PHE A 354 -6.74 0.05 5.76
C PHE A 354 -5.70 -1.08 5.67
N PHE A 355 -5.79 -2.11 6.51
CA PHE A 355 -4.97 -3.32 6.41
C PHE A 355 -5.47 -4.27 5.30
N LEU A 356 -6.71 -4.09 4.83
CA LEU A 356 -7.32 -4.92 3.78
C LEU A 356 -6.94 -4.36 2.40
N LYS A 357 -5.84 -4.87 1.82
CA LYS A 357 -5.34 -4.47 0.48
C LYS A 357 -6.46 -4.62 -0.56
N GLY A 358 -6.74 -3.55 -1.32
CA GLY A 358 -7.77 -3.52 -2.36
C GLY A 358 -9.23 -3.46 -1.89
N LYS A 359 -9.52 -3.61 -0.58
CA LYS A 359 -10.91 -3.66 -0.05
C LYS A 359 -11.25 -2.54 0.94
N THR A 360 -10.31 -1.64 1.25
CA THR A 360 -10.53 -0.52 2.16
C THR A 360 -11.70 0.37 1.74
N GLY A 361 -11.74 0.79 0.46
CA GLY A 361 -12.76 1.72 -0.04
C GLY A 361 -14.18 1.17 0.10
N ILE A 362 -14.40 -0.09 -0.30
CA ILE A 362 -15.72 -0.73 -0.18
C ILE A 362 -16.12 -0.97 1.29
N THR A 363 -15.17 -1.36 2.14
CA THR A 363 -15.44 -1.58 3.58
C THR A 363 -15.89 -0.28 4.26
N VAL A 364 -15.18 0.82 3.99
CA VAL A 364 -15.51 2.15 4.53
C VAL A 364 -16.84 2.66 3.97
N ALA A 365 -17.09 2.47 2.67
CA ALA A 365 -18.33 2.89 2.03
C ALA A 365 -19.54 2.18 2.67
N ILE A 366 -19.49 0.86 2.82
CA ILE A 366 -20.54 0.07 3.49
C ILE A 366 -20.74 0.56 4.93
N GLY A 367 -19.66 0.71 5.69
CA GLY A 367 -19.73 1.21 7.08
C GLY A 367 -20.38 2.59 7.17
N SER A 368 -20.07 3.48 6.23
CA SER A 368 -20.63 4.85 6.17
C SER A 368 -22.13 4.83 5.82
N VAL A 369 -22.54 4.01 4.84
CA VAL A 369 -23.94 3.84 4.46
C VAL A 369 -24.77 3.25 5.60
N VAL A 370 -24.26 2.21 6.27
CA VAL A 370 -24.91 1.61 7.46
C VAL A 370 -25.06 2.65 8.57
N THR A 371 -24.02 3.43 8.82
CA THR A 371 -24.05 4.51 9.81
C THR A 371 -25.13 5.53 9.49
N LEU A 372 -25.20 5.99 8.24
CA LEU A 372 -26.20 6.93 7.79
C LEU A 372 -27.62 6.36 7.95
N ALA A 373 -27.84 5.10 7.56
CA ALA A 373 -29.12 4.43 7.70
C ALA A 373 -29.57 4.32 9.17
N VAL A 374 -28.66 3.96 10.07
CA VAL A 374 -28.93 3.92 11.52
C VAL A 374 -29.26 5.32 12.05
N LEU A 375 -28.47 6.33 11.67
CA LEU A 375 -28.71 7.71 12.09
C LEU A 375 -30.10 8.19 11.65
N MET A 376 -30.44 8.02 10.36
CA MET A 376 -31.74 8.40 9.81
C MET A 376 -32.89 7.72 10.55
N LYS A 377 -32.76 6.42 10.84
CA LYS A 377 -33.79 5.65 11.57
C LYS A 377 -33.94 6.15 13.01
N VAL A 378 -32.84 6.41 13.71
CA VAL A 378 -32.84 6.85 15.10
C VAL A 378 -33.36 8.28 15.25
N THR A 379 -33.10 9.16 14.27
CA THR A 379 -33.56 10.56 14.30
C THR A 379 -34.88 10.80 13.56
N ALA A 380 -35.53 9.76 13.03
CA ALA A 380 -36.72 9.90 12.17
C ALA A 380 -37.88 10.64 12.85
N HIS A 381 -38.01 10.54 14.17
CA HIS A 381 -39.09 11.16 14.95
C HIS A 381 -38.65 12.45 15.67
N VAL A 382 -37.46 12.98 15.36
CA VAL A 382 -36.97 14.22 15.97
C VAL A 382 -37.55 15.43 15.23
N ASP A 383 -38.20 16.32 15.97
CA ASP A 383 -38.61 17.62 15.43
C ASP A 383 -37.40 18.55 15.33
N TRP A 384 -36.87 18.69 14.11
CA TRP A 384 -35.72 19.54 13.85
C TRP A 384 -36.01 21.03 14.07
N GLN A 385 -37.26 21.48 13.91
CA GLN A 385 -37.60 22.90 14.14
C GLN A 385 -37.45 23.26 15.61
N ASP A 386 -37.95 22.46 16.55
CA ASP A 386 -37.78 22.71 17.99
C ASP A 386 -36.29 22.65 18.41
N VAL A 387 -35.53 21.70 17.86
CA VAL A 387 -34.09 21.55 18.16
C VAL A 387 -33.29 22.81 17.82
N PHE A 388 -33.62 23.49 16.71
CA PHE A 388 -32.94 24.73 16.30
C PHE A 388 -33.59 26.01 16.85
N SER A 389 -34.86 25.99 17.28
CA SER A 389 -35.63 27.18 17.63
C SER A 389 -35.68 27.53 19.13
N ARG A 390 -35.06 26.74 20.01
CA ARG A 390 -34.92 27.04 21.46
C ARG A 390 -34.04 28.28 21.73
N ARG A 391 -34.51 29.47 21.34
CA ARG A 391 -34.15 30.76 21.94
C ARG A 391 -35.08 31.93 21.53
N ILE A 392 -36.38 31.89 21.85
CA ILE A 392 -37.13 33.12 22.17
C ILE A 392 -38.17 32.81 23.26
N LEU A 393 -37.74 32.72 24.52
CA LEU A 393 -38.60 33.11 25.65
C LEU A 393 -37.97 34.36 26.25
N LYS A 394 -38.62 35.51 26.00
CA LYS A 394 -38.32 36.80 26.62
C LYS A 394 -38.36 36.65 28.15
N PRO A 395 -37.53 37.36 28.94
CA PRO A 395 -37.77 37.48 30.37
C PRO A 395 -39.17 38.07 30.59
N ALA A 396 -39.94 37.52 31.53
CA ALA A 396 -41.22 38.10 31.92
C ALA A 396 -41.04 39.60 32.27
N PRO A 397 -41.97 40.48 31.86
CA PRO A 397 -41.88 41.90 32.20
C PRO A 397 -41.86 42.06 33.72
N PRO A 398 -41.09 43.03 34.26
CA PRO A 398 -41.08 43.28 35.70
C PRO A 398 -42.50 43.63 36.18
N PRO A 399 -42.88 43.20 37.39
CA PRO A 399 -44.22 43.47 37.93
C PRO A 399 -44.47 44.97 38.00
N PRO A 400 -45.73 45.42 37.78
CA PRO A 400 -46.07 46.84 37.83
C PRO A 400 -45.80 47.42 39.22
N PRO A 401 -45.40 48.70 39.32
CA PRO A 401 -45.17 49.34 40.61
C PRO A 401 -46.46 49.35 41.45
N LEU A 402 -46.33 49.00 42.73
CA LEU A 402 -47.40 49.06 43.72
C LEU A 402 -47.96 50.50 43.77
N GLY A 403 -49.23 50.66 43.41
CA GLY A 403 -49.94 51.92 43.52
C GLY A 403 -49.98 52.39 44.98
N THR A 404 -49.67 53.66 45.19
CA THR A 404 -49.82 54.38 46.46
C THR A 404 -51.30 54.42 46.85
N ALA A 405 -51.69 53.56 47.79
CA ALA A 405 -52.99 53.64 48.45
C ALA A 405 -52.94 54.72 49.55
N ASN A 406 -53.91 55.62 49.50
CA ASN A 406 -54.15 56.74 50.41
C ASN A 406 -54.04 56.35 51.89
N ALA A 407 -53.18 57.05 52.64
CA ALA A 407 -53.25 57.08 54.10
C ALA A 407 -54.22 58.18 54.52
N VAL A 408 -55.39 57.73 54.97
CA VAL A 408 -56.40 58.53 55.66
C VAL A 408 -55.80 59.05 56.97
N ALA A 409 -55.87 60.36 57.16
CA ALA A 409 -55.60 61.02 58.43
C ALA A 409 -56.72 60.68 59.43
N VAL A 410 -56.36 60.10 60.58
CA VAL A 410 -57.22 60.07 61.77
C VAL A 410 -56.36 60.47 62.95
N GLU A 411 -56.71 61.62 63.53
CA GLU A 411 -56.19 62.15 64.78
C GLU A 411 -56.46 61.22 65.97
N SER A 412 -55.56 61.27 66.95
CA SER A 412 -55.86 60.92 68.34
C SER A 412 -54.99 61.76 69.29
N PRO A 413 -55.44 61.94 70.55
CA PRO A 413 -55.36 63.23 71.25
C PRO A 413 -54.19 63.35 72.24
N GLU A 414 -53.96 64.61 72.66
CA GLU A 414 -53.51 65.10 73.99
C GLU A 414 -52.42 64.35 74.77
N ASN A 415 -51.27 65.01 75.01
CA ASN A 415 -51.03 65.76 76.27
C ASN A 415 -49.58 66.25 76.38
N ALA A 416 -49.40 67.58 76.37
CA ALA A 416 -48.64 68.41 77.32
C ALA A 416 -48.64 69.87 76.84
#